data_AF-A9ZQP9-F1
#
_entry.id   AF-A9ZQP9-F1
#
_cell.length_a   1.000
_cell.length_b   1.000
_cell.length_c   1.000
_cell.angle_alpha   90.00
_cell.angle_beta   90.00
_cell.angle_gamma   90.00
#
_symmetry.space_group_name_H-M   'P 1'
#
loop_
_entity.id
_entity.type
_entity.pdbx_description
1 polymer ?
#
loop_
_entity_poly.entity_id
_entity_poly.type
_entity_poly.pdbx_seq_one_letter_code
_entity_poly.pdbx_strand_id
1 'polypeptide(L)'
;GVIGQPYNTVSPNDKQNFTLLMAELRSQLDAQGAIDGKHYYLTAAIGSGVDKIDMTEPATYSQYMDWVNVMTYDFHGDWEPQGPTNFMSHLYHDPAEPCDGVACQYNGDAAVQYLISKGMPRDKLVLGIPF
;
A
#
# COMPACT_ATOMS: atom_id res chain seq x y z
N GLY A 1 5.85 11.69 3.92
CA GLY A 1 6.13 12.09 2.54
C GLY A 1 4.81 12.37 1.89
N VAL A 2 4.67 13.51 1.21
CA VAL A 2 3.35 14.00 0.81
C VAL A 2 3.06 13.69 -0.66
N ILE A 3 2.27 12.65 -0.89
CA ILE A 3 1.36 12.50 -2.02
C ILE A 3 0.03 12.13 -1.38
N GLY A 4 -1.01 12.93 -1.60
CA GLY A 4 -2.35 12.72 -1.07
C GLY A 4 -3.37 13.40 -1.95
N GLN A 5 -4.63 13.05 -1.78
CA GLN A 5 -5.71 13.70 -2.51
C GLN A 5 -5.88 15.15 -2.02
N PRO A 6 -6.45 16.06 -2.83
CA PRO A 6 -6.60 17.47 -2.46
C PRO A 6 -7.35 17.73 -1.15
N TYR A 7 -8.18 16.78 -0.72
CA TYR A 7 -8.94 16.85 0.53
C TYR A 7 -8.23 16.20 1.72
N ASN A 8 -7.05 15.60 1.54
CA ASN A 8 -6.26 15.08 2.64
C ASN A 8 -5.40 16.20 3.27
N THR A 9 -5.36 16.22 4.60
CA THR A 9 -4.27 16.91 5.30
C THR A 9 -3.04 16.02 5.25
N VAL A 10 -1.92 16.59 4.83
CA VAL A 10 -0.69 15.87 4.53
C VAL A 10 0.51 16.61 5.12
N SER A 11 1.49 15.86 5.58
CA SER A 11 2.71 16.38 6.21
C SER A 11 3.96 15.67 5.68
N PRO A 12 5.10 16.38 5.54
CA PRO A 12 6.39 15.76 5.24
C PRO A 12 6.71 14.58 6.18
N ASN A 13 6.27 14.68 7.43
CA ASN A 13 6.51 13.70 8.50
C ASN A 13 5.62 12.45 8.40
N ASP A 14 4.63 12.40 7.50
CA ASP A 14 3.69 11.26 7.42
C ASP A 14 4.38 9.93 7.17
N LYS A 15 5.54 9.95 6.49
CA LYS A 15 6.30 8.73 6.18
C LYS A 15 6.75 8.04 7.47
N GLN A 16 7.40 8.81 8.34
CA GLN A 16 7.90 8.32 9.62
C GLN A 16 6.76 8.15 10.64
N ASN A 17 5.80 9.07 10.64
CA ASN A 17 4.68 9.03 11.57
C ASN A 17 3.79 7.81 11.34
N PHE A 18 3.61 7.36 10.10
CA PHE A 18 2.89 6.12 9.83
C PHE A 18 3.58 4.91 10.49
N THR A 19 4.91 4.79 10.35
CA THR A 19 5.69 3.74 11.01
C THR A 19 5.58 3.81 12.53
N LEU A 20 5.72 5.01 13.11
CA LEU A 20 5.60 5.22 14.56
C LEU A 20 4.19 4.88 15.08
N LEU A 21 3.15 5.21 14.30
CA LEU A 21 1.78 4.86 14.63
C LEU A 21 1.60 3.34 14.66
N MET A 22 2.13 2.61 13.67
CA MET A 22 2.04 1.14 13.66
C MET A 22 2.80 0.51 14.83
N ALA A 23 3.97 1.07 15.18
CA ALA A 23 4.73 0.63 16.35
C ALA A 23 3.94 0.81 17.66
N GLU A 24 3.33 1.98 17.83
CA GLU A 24 2.52 2.28 19.02
C GLU A 24 1.28 1.39 19.09
N LEU A 25 0.54 1.22 17.99
CA LEU A 25 -0.62 0.34 17.95
C LEU A 25 -0.25 -1.10 18.29
N ARG A 26 0.85 -1.63 17.74
CA ARG A 26 1.31 -2.99 18.06
C ARG A 26 1.62 -3.14 19.55
N SER A 27 2.33 -2.17 20.14
CA SER A 27 2.64 -2.13 21.57
C SER A 27 1.37 -2.21 22.44
N GLN A 28 0.37 -1.38 22.14
CA GLN A 28 -0.89 -1.36 22.90
C GLN A 28 -1.70 -2.65 22.71
N LEU A 29 -1.75 -3.18 21.49
CA LEU A 29 -2.46 -4.43 21.18
C LEU A 29 -1.79 -5.64 21.84
N ASP A 30 -0.46 -5.66 21.95
CA ASP A 30 0.28 -6.71 22.66
C ASP A 30 0.03 -6.65 24.17
N ALA A 31 0.06 -5.44 24.75
CA ALA A 31 -0.25 -5.24 26.16
C ALA A 31 -1.68 -5.72 26.50
N GLN A 32 -2.67 -5.35 25.67
CA GLN A 32 -4.05 -5.80 25.86
C GLN A 32 -4.20 -7.30 25.59
N GLY A 33 -3.51 -7.83 24.57
CA GLY A 33 -3.53 -9.26 24.24
C GLY A 33 -2.98 -10.14 25.37
N ALA A 34 -1.96 -9.66 26.10
CA ALA A 34 -1.42 -10.35 27.27
C ALA A 34 -2.42 -10.43 28.43
N ILE A 35 -3.27 -9.41 28.61
CA ILE A 35 -4.33 -9.40 29.62
C ILE A 35 -5.44 -10.38 29.23
N ASP A 36 -5.86 -10.35 27.96
CA ASP A 36 -6.99 -11.12 27.46
C ASP A 36 -6.64 -12.56 27.08
N GLY A 37 -5.34 -12.90 27.06
CA GLY A 37 -4.84 -14.21 26.65
C GLY A 37 -5.05 -14.51 25.16
N LYS A 38 -5.00 -13.49 24.29
CA LYS A 38 -5.15 -13.67 22.83
C LYS A 38 -4.31 -12.68 22.04
N HIS A 39 -4.02 -13.02 20.78
CA HIS A 39 -3.36 -12.12 19.85
C HIS A 39 -4.39 -11.24 19.13
N TYR A 40 -4.17 -9.93 19.11
CA TYR A 40 -4.95 -8.99 18.31
C TYR A 40 -4.21 -8.68 17.02
N TYR A 41 -4.89 -8.88 15.88
CA TYR A 41 -4.31 -8.57 14.58
C TYR A 41 -4.25 -7.06 14.33
N LEU A 42 -3.11 -6.61 13.80
CA LEU A 42 -2.91 -5.28 13.26
C LEU A 42 -2.63 -5.40 11.76
N THR A 43 -3.50 -4.80 10.95
CA THR A 43 -3.41 -4.84 9.48
C THR A 43 -3.71 -3.45 8.92
N ALA A 44 -3.34 -3.21 7.65
CA ALA A 44 -3.72 -2.00 6.92
C ALA A 44 -3.99 -2.31 5.46
N ALA A 45 -4.86 -1.50 4.87
CA ALA A 45 -4.92 -1.33 3.42
C ALA A 45 -3.84 -0.34 2.99
N ILE A 46 -3.02 -0.70 2.01
CA ILE A 46 -1.93 0.16 1.50
C ILE A 46 -2.05 0.40 0.01
N GLY A 47 -1.52 1.53 -0.45
CA GLY A 47 -1.44 1.87 -1.87
C GLY A 47 -0.48 0.94 -2.63
N SER A 48 -0.78 0.74 -3.90
CA SER A 48 -0.07 -0.14 -4.84
C SER A 48 0.88 0.60 -5.79
N GLY A 49 0.65 1.90 -6.02
CA GLY A 49 1.52 2.72 -6.87
C GLY A 49 2.92 2.89 -6.28
N VAL A 50 3.96 2.70 -7.09
CA VAL A 50 5.36 2.77 -6.62
C VAL A 50 5.72 4.14 -6.05
N ASP A 51 5.14 5.22 -6.60
CA ASP A 51 5.25 6.60 -6.09
C ASP A 51 4.70 6.74 -4.67
N LYS A 52 3.62 6.01 -4.35
CA LYS A 52 2.99 6.01 -3.03
C LYS A 52 3.78 5.14 -2.07
N ILE A 53 4.27 3.98 -2.53
CA ILE A 53 5.13 3.10 -1.75
C ILE A 53 6.41 3.83 -1.31
N ASP A 54 6.99 4.65 -2.18
CA ASP A 54 8.17 5.47 -1.87
C ASP A 54 7.96 6.48 -0.72
N MET A 55 6.70 6.87 -0.49
CA MET A 55 6.31 7.75 0.61
C MET A 55 6.13 7.03 1.95
N THR A 56 6.40 5.73 2.01
CA THR A 56 6.29 4.89 3.23
C THR A 56 7.60 4.16 3.55
N GLU A 57 7.62 3.36 4.62
CA GLU A 57 8.78 2.57 5.05
C GLU A 57 8.47 1.06 5.16
N PRO A 58 8.24 0.33 4.03
CA PRO A 58 7.76 -1.06 4.05
C PRO A 58 8.56 -2.02 4.92
N ALA A 59 9.89 -1.99 4.84
CA ALA A 59 10.76 -2.78 5.71
C ALA A 59 10.51 -2.50 7.21
N THR A 60 10.27 -1.25 7.58
CA THR A 60 10.19 -0.82 8.97
C THR A 60 8.79 -1.02 9.54
N TYR A 61 7.72 -0.58 8.86
CA TYR A 61 6.39 -0.71 9.44
C TYR A 61 5.88 -2.17 9.42
N SER A 62 6.34 -2.99 8.48
CA SER A 62 5.88 -4.38 8.35
C SER A 62 6.23 -5.26 9.55
N GLN A 63 7.25 -4.90 10.34
CA GLN A 63 7.58 -5.62 11.57
C GLN A 63 6.46 -5.54 12.62
N TYR A 64 5.64 -4.49 12.57
CA TYR A 64 4.57 -4.23 13.54
C TYR A 64 3.21 -4.75 13.09
N MET A 65 3.08 -5.21 11.84
CA MET A 65 1.78 -5.62 11.28
C MET A 65 1.76 -7.12 11.04
N ASP A 66 0.58 -7.73 11.13
CA ASP A 66 0.41 -9.14 10.82
C ASP A 66 0.44 -9.39 9.32
N TRP A 67 -0.28 -8.57 8.56
CA TRP A 67 -0.20 -8.48 7.09
C TRP A 67 -0.73 -7.13 6.61
N VAL A 68 -0.53 -6.84 5.32
CA VAL A 68 -1.11 -5.70 4.61
C VAL A 68 -1.94 -6.18 3.43
N ASN A 69 -3.04 -5.48 3.19
CA ASN A 69 -3.89 -5.68 2.02
C ASN A 69 -3.50 -4.63 0.97
N VAL A 70 -2.85 -5.05 -0.11
CA VAL A 70 -2.41 -4.14 -1.16
C VAL A 70 -3.60 -3.85 -2.07
N MET A 71 -3.95 -2.57 -2.20
CA MET A 71 -5.06 -2.13 -3.05
C MET A 71 -4.63 -2.15 -4.52
N THR A 72 -4.49 -3.34 -5.10
CA THR A 72 -4.10 -3.58 -6.51
C THR A 72 -5.30 -3.44 -7.44
N TYR A 73 -5.97 -2.31 -7.31
CA TYR A 73 -7.14 -1.89 -8.04
C TYR A 73 -7.18 -0.35 -8.03
N ASP A 74 -8.19 0.23 -8.70
CA ASP A 74 -8.35 1.67 -8.91
C ASP A 74 -7.16 2.31 -9.65
N PHE A 75 -6.56 1.56 -10.59
CA PHE A 75 -5.48 2.08 -11.44
C PHE A 75 -5.98 3.10 -12.47
N HIS A 76 -7.17 2.86 -13.00
CA HIS A 76 -7.84 3.67 -14.00
C HIS A 76 -9.32 3.81 -13.66
N GLY A 77 -9.93 4.93 -14.04
CA GLY A 77 -11.31 5.23 -13.65
C GLY A 77 -11.86 6.51 -14.26
N ASP A 78 -13.00 6.95 -13.75
CA ASP A 78 -13.73 8.12 -14.25
C ASP A 78 -13.02 9.46 -14.00
N TRP A 79 -12.06 9.49 -13.07
CA TRP A 79 -11.17 10.62 -12.81
C TRP A 79 -10.18 10.90 -13.96
N GLU A 80 -10.15 10.06 -15.00
CA GLU A 80 -9.41 10.27 -16.26
C GLU A 80 -10.39 10.63 -17.40
N PRO A 81 -11.01 11.82 -17.39
CA PRO A 81 -12.13 12.14 -18.29
C PRO A 81 -11.74 12.23 -19.78
N GLN A 82 -10.45 12.36 -20.09
CA GLN A 82 -9.93 12.34 -21.45
C GLN A 82 -9.41 10.95 -21.87
N GLY A 83 -9.55 9.96 -20.99
CA GLY A 83 -8.97 8.64 -21.15
C GLY A 83 -7.45 8.63 -20.99
N PRO A 84 -6.82 7.50 -21.35
CA PRO A 84 -7.42 6.34 -22.01
C PRO A 84 -8.33 5.52 -21.09
N THR A 85 -9.35 4.86 -21.65
CA THR A 85 -10.00 3.75 -20.95
C THR A 85 -9.02 2.59 -20.88
N ASN A 86 -8.81 2.04 -19.68
CA ASN A 86 -7.77 1.04 -19.45
C ASN A 86 -8.13 0.10 -18.28
N PHE A 87 -7.33 -0.93 -18.04
CA PHE A 87 -7.58 -1.95 -17.02
C PHE A 87 -7.38 -1.42 -15.60
N MET A 88 -8.45 -1.36 -14.80
CA MET A 88 -8.40 -0.82 -13.44
C MET A 88 -7.68 -1.71 -12.39
N SER A 89 -7.38 -2.98 -12.71
CA SER A 89 -6.88 -3.99 -11.76
C SER A 89 -6.08 -5.13 -12.43
N HIS A 90 -5.34 -4.83 -13.49
CA HIS A 90 -4.58 -5.85 -14.21
C HIS A 90 -3.39 -6.39 -13.41
N LEU A 91 -3.14 -7.70 -13.54
CA LEU A 91 -2.07 -8.38 -12.80
C LEU A 91 -0.66 -8.02 -13.32
N TYR A 92 -0.49 -7.92 -14.64
CA TYR A 92 0.80 -7.64 -15.29
C TYR A 92 0.64 -6.50 -16.29
N HIS A 93 1.64 -5.62 -16.39
CA HIS A 93 1.68 -4.55 -17.39
C HIS A 93 1.46 -5.10 -18.81
N ASP A 94 0.54 -4.47 -19.54
CA ASP A 94 0.32 -4.74 -20.96
C ASP A 94 1.30 -3.88 -21.78
N PRO A 95 2.21 -4.45 -22.59
CA PRO A 95 3.12 -3.66 -23.43
C PRO A 95 2.42 -2.74 -24.45
N ALA A 96 1.13 -2.97 -24.74
CA ALA A 96 0.31 -2.13 -25.59
C ALA A 96 -0.45 -1.03 -24.81
N GLU A 97 -0.30 -0.99 -23.49
CA GLU A 97 -0.93 0.00 -22.62
C GLU A 97 -0.49 1.42 -22.99
N PRO A 98 -1.44 2.34 -23.24
CA PRO A 98 -1.14 3.75 -23.49
C PRO A 98 -0.78 4.47 -22.17
N CYS A 99 0.42 4.22 -21.65
CA CYS A 99 0.92 4.79 -20.41
C CYS A 99 2.30 5.46 -20.60
N ASP A 100 2.70 6.29 -19.63
CA ASP A 100 4.04 6.82 -19.50
C ASP A 100 4.56 6.80 -18.05
N GLY A 101 5.88 6.77 -17.88
CA GLY A 101 6.54 6.92 -16.59
C GLY A 101 6.04 5.97 -15.49
N VAL A 102 5.57 6.53 -14.38
CA VAL A 102 5.07 5.77 -13.24
C VAL A 102 3.72 5.11 -13.51
N ALA A 103 2.92 5.65 -14.44
CA ALA A 103 1.61 5.10 -14.79
C ALA A 103 1.72 3.65 -15.30
N CYS A 104 2.77 3.34 -16.07
CA CYS A 104 3.04 1.98 -16.56
C CYS A 104 3.38 0.97 -15.45
N GLN A 105 3.55 1.41 -14.20
CA GLN A 105 3.81 0.55 -13.05
C GLN A 105 2.56 0.32 -12.19
N TYR A 106 1.40 0.83 -12.59
CA TYR A 106 0.11 0.57 -11.92
C TYR A 106 -0.46 -0.79 -12.35
N ASN A 107 0.20 -1.85 -11.88
CA ASN A 107 -0.24 -3.23 -12.03
C ASN A 107 0.08 -4.04 -10.78
N GLY A 108 -0.61 -5.18 -10.60
CA GLY A 108 -0.48 -6.01 -9.41
C GLY A 108 0.95 -6.53 -9.17
N ASP A 109 1.62 -7.02 -10.21
CA ASP A 109 2.98 -7.56 -10.12
C ASP A 109 3.99 -6.47 -9.76
N ALA A 110 3.98 -5.34 -10.46
CA ALA A 110 4.88 -4.22 -10.17
C ALA A 110 4.73 -3.73 -8.72
N ALA A 111 3.49 -3.59 -8.22
CA ALA A 111 3.23 -3.21 -6.83
C ALA A 111 3.86 -4.21 -5.83
N VAL A 112 3.62 -5.50 -6.02
CA VAL A 112 4.12 -6.57 -5.15
C VAL A 112 5.65 -6.66 -5.20
N GLN A 113 6.24 -6.69 -6.41
CA GLN A 113 7.70 -6.73 -6.56
C GLN A 113 8.36 -5.50 -5.97
N TYR A 114 7.75 -4.32 -6.14
CA TYR A 114 8.29 -3.09 -5.57
C TYR A 114 8.25 -3.12 -4.05
N LEU A 115 7.13 -3.51 -3.43
CA LEU A 115 7.04 -3.68 -1.96
C LEU A 115 8.12 -4.64 -1.43
N ILE A 116 8.33 -5.78 -2.10
CA ILE A 116 9.38 -6.74 -1.76
C ILE A 116 10.76 -6.09 -1.88
N SER A 117 11.02 -5.33 -2.95
CA SER A 117 12.28 -4.59 -3.13
C SER A 117 12.54 -3.55 -2.03
N LYS A 118 11.47 -3.01 -1.42
CA LYS A 118 11.51 -2.08 -0.29
C LYS A 118 11.52 -2.80 1.07
N GLY A 119 11.70 -4.12 1.07
CA GLY A 119 11.89 -4.95 2.25
C GLY A 119 10.62 -5.47 2.91
N MET A 120 9.46 -5.39 2.26
CA MET A 120 8.24 -6.04 2.75
C MET A 120 8.37 -7.57 2.69
N PRO A 121 8.13 -8.31 3.80
CA PRO A 121 8.08 -9.76 3.79
C PRO A 121 6.97 -10.31 2.90
N ARG A 122 7.27 -11.33 2.10
CA ARG A 122 6.32 -11.91 1.12
C ARG A 122 5.09 -12.53 1.79
N ASP A 123 5.27 -13.14 2.94
CA ASP A 123 4.24 -13.77 3.76
C ASP A 123 3.28 -12.77 4.43
N LYS A 124 3.58 -11.47 4.37
CA LYS A 124 2.73 -10.39 4.89
C LYS A 124 1.95 -9.64 3.80
N LEU A 125 2.07 -10.05 2.53
CA LEU A 125 1.41 -9.39 1.40
C LEU A 125 0.13 -10.13 1.02
N VAL A 126 -1.01 -9.43 1.04
CA VAL A 126 -2.29 -9.90 0.49
C VAL A 126 -2.65 -9.05 -0.72
N LEU A 127 -2.79 -9.69 -1.89
CA LEU A 127 -3.18 -9.03 -3.15
C LEU A 127 -4.70 -8.73 -3.14
N GLY A 128 -5.09 -7.53 -3.56
CA GLY A 128 -6.49 -7.12 -3.67
C GLY A 128 -7.12 -7.44 -5.03
N ILE A 129 -8.39 -7.86 -5.04
CA ILE A 129 -9.21 -8.11 -6.24
C ILE A 129 -10.54 -7.35 -6.10
N PRO A 130 -10.95 -6.52 -7.08
CA PRO A 130 -12.22 -5.78 -7.04
C PRO A 130 -13.39 -6.66 -7.52
N PHE A 131 -14.58 -6.48 -6.92
CA PHE A 131 -15.83 -7.25 -7.19
C PHE A 131 -16.97 -6.36 -7.69
#